data_AF-A0A7W4EHR3-F1
#
_entry.id   AF-A0A7W4EHR3-F1
#
_cell.length_a   1.000
_cell.length_b   1.000
_cell.length_c   1.000
_cell.angle_alpha   90.00
_cell.angle_beta   90.00
_cell.angle_gamma   90.00
#
_symmetry.space_group_name_H-M   'P 1'
#
loop_
_entity.id
_entity.type
_entity.pdbx_description
1 polymer ?
#
loop_
_entity_poly.entity_id
_entity_poly.type
_entity_poly.pdbx_seq_one_letter_code
_entity_poly.pdbx_strand_id
1 'polypeptide(L)'
;IFGIKDKDWAHAKKETFRKKVHILVTISFLIMVMVFKWIDDASMIGLILKLAGFTYGPLLGLFAFGIFTKYKVKDHLVPYICIIAPTLSFLIDKYQSDIFGEFKIGLELLIINGLFTFIGLWLIRKK
;
A
#
# COMPACT_ATOMS: atom_id res chain seq x y z
N ILE A 1 2.11 -12.80 -12.55
CA ILE A 1 1.25 -13.36 -11.47
C ILE A 1 0.90 -14.83 -11.72
N PHE A 2 0.26 -15.23 -12.83
CA PHE A 2 -0.08 -16.66 -13.07
C PHE A 2 0.72 -17.38 -14.17
N GLY A 3 1.76 -16.76 -14.75
CA GLY A 3 2.64 -17.41 -15.74
C GLY A 3 1.92 -17.93 -17.00
N ILE A 4 0.76 -17.37 -17.37
CA ILE A 4 -0.07 -17.87 -18.49
C ILE A 4 0.63 -17.69 -19.85
N LYS A 5 1.57 -16.74 -19.94
CA LYS A 5 2.40 -16.53 -21.14
C LYS A 5 3.33 -17.71 -21.40
N ASP A 6 3.89 -18.30 -20.35
CA ASP A 6 4.89 -19.38 -20.41
C ASP A 6 4.27 -20.79 -20.45
N LYS A 7 2.93 -20.87 -20.39
CA LYS A 7 2.19 -22.13 -20.52
C LYS A 7 1.75 -22.37 -21.96
N ASP A 8 2.03 -23.56 -22.49
CA ASP A 8 1.53 -24.07 -23.78
C ASP A 8 0.04 -24.43 -23.72
N TRP A 9 -0.78 -23.42 -23.47
CA TRP A 9 -2.23 -23.54 -23.55
C TRP A 9 -2.71 -23.04 -24.90
N ALA A 10 -3.62 -23.78 -25.52
CA ALA A 10 -4.37 -23.31 -26.69
C ALA A 10 -4.97 -21.92 -26.41
N HIS A 11 -4.98 -21.05 -27.44
CA HIS A 11 -5.39 -19.64 -27.31
C HIS A 11 -6.77 -19.49 -26.64
N ALA A 12 -7.73 -20.36 -26.99
CA ALA A 12 -9.05 -20.42 -26.39
C ALA A 12 -9.03 -20.67 -24.86
N LYS A 13 -8.14 -21.54 -24.38
CA LYS A 13 -8.02 -21.88 -22.95
C LYS A 13 -7.42 -20.72 -22.14
N LYS A 14 -6.49 -19.95 -22.71
CA LYS A 14 -5.95 -18.72 -22.10
C LYS A 14 -7.05 -17.66 -21.96
N GLU A 15 -7.89 -17.50 -22.98
CA GLU A 15 -9.00 -16.56 -22.96
C GLU A 15 -10.06 -16.93 -21.92
N THR A 16 -10.51 -18.19 -21.88
CA THR A 16 -11.47 -18.66 -20.88
C THR A 16 -10.94 -18.46 -19.46
N PHE A 17 -9.65 -18.73 -19.21
CA PHE A 17 -9.04 -18.50 -17.91
C PHE A 17 -9.07 -17.02 -17.52
N ARG A 18 -8.68 -16.11 -18.42
CA ARG A 18 -8.74 -14.66 -18.18
C ARG A 18 -10.17 -14.20 -17.85
N LYS A 19 -11.16 -14.68 -18.60
CA LYS A 19 -12.59 -14.39 -18.36
C LYS A 19 -13.05 -14.89 -16.99
N LYS A 20 -12.66 -16.11 -16.60
CA LYS A 20 -12.98 -16.67 -15.26
C LYS A 20 -12.38 -15.84 -14.13
N VAL A 21 -11.10 -15.46 -14.25
CA VAL A 21 -10.45 -14.59 -13.25
C VAL A 21 -11.13 -13.24 -13.18
N HIS A 22 -11.47 -12.63 -14.33
CA HIS A 22 -12.18 -11.36 -14.36
C HIS A 22 -13.55 -11.44 -13.69
N ILE A 23 -14.36 -12.46 -14.02
CA ILE A 23 -15.67 -12.68 -13.37
C ILE A 23 -15.52 -12.86 -11.86
N LEU A 24 -14.52 -13.64 -11.41
CA LEU A 24 -14.26 -13.84 -10.00
C LEU A 24 -13.89 -12.53 -9.28
N VAL A 25 -13.03 -11.72 -9.89
CA VAL A 25 -12.68 -10.39 -9.35
C VAL A 25 -13.89 -9.46 -9.33
N THR A 26 -14.69 -9.44 -10.40
CA THR A 26 -15.89 -8.59 -10.49
C THR A 26 -16.94 -8.98 -9.45
N ILE A 27 -17.21 -10.27 -9.26
CA ILE A 27 -18.14 -10.75 -8.22
C ILE A 27 -17.60 -10.42 -6.82
N SER A 28 -16.31 -10.67 -6.57
CA SER A 28 -15.67 -10.32 -5.29
C SER A 28 -15.77 -8.82 -5.00
N PHE A 29 -15.55 -7.97 -6.02
CA PHE A 29 -15.66 -6.53 -5.89
C PHE A 29 -17.10 -6.09 -5.62
N LEU A 30 -18.08 -6.68 -6.33
CA LEU A 30 -19.50 -6.42 -6.10
C LEU A 30 -19.92 -6.77 -4.66
N ILE A 31 -19.50 -7.93 -4.16
CA ILE A 31 -19.75 -8.34 -2.77
C ILE A 31 -19.17 -7.32 -1.80
N MET A 32 -17.92 -6.88 -2.01
CA MET A 32 -17.27 -5.88 -1.16
C MET A 32 -18.04 -4.55 -1.14
N VAL A 33 -18.50 -4.07 -2.30
CA VAL A 33 -19.34 -2.86 -2.40
C VAL A 33 -20.66 -3.03 -1.66
N MET A 34 -21.32 -4.19 -1.79
CA MET A 34 -22.54 -4.47 -1.04
C MET A 34 -22.33 -4.49 0.47
N VAL A 35 -21.23 -5.07 0.95
CA VAL A 35 -20.87 -5.07 2.38
C VAL A 35 -20.67 -3.64 2.88
N PHE A 36 -19.93 -2.81 2.15
CA PHE A 36 -19.74 -1.40 2.53
C PHE A 36 -21.05 -0.60 2.51
N LYS A 37 -21.91 -0.84 1.53
CA LYS A 37 -23.25 -0.24 1.48
C LYS A 37 -24.13 -0.68 2.66
N TRP A 38 -23.99 -1.91 3.13
CA TRP A 38 -24.76 -2.41 4.26
C TRP A 38 -24.30 -1.84 5.60
N ILE A 39 -23.00 -1.58 5.74
CA ILE A 39 -22.41 -0.98 6.94
C ILE A 39 -22.73 0.51 7.05
N ASP A 40 -22.76 1.24 5.91
CA ASP A 40 -23.16 2.66 5.75
C ASP A 40 -22.81 3.61 6.92
N ASP A 41 -21.60 3.47 7.46
CA ASP A 41 -21.11 4.28 8.57
C ASP A 41 -19.96 5.17 8.09
N ALA A 42 -20.06 6.48 8.33
CA ALA A 42 -19.06 7.46 7.94
C ALA A 42 -17.66 7.16 8.54
N SER A 43 -17.60 6.48 9.70
CA SER A 43 -16.34 6.05 10.31
C SER A 43 -15.60 5.01 9.47
N MET A 44 -16.32 4.22 8.67
CA MET A 44 -15.76 3.12 7.91
C MET A 44 -14.94 3.62 6.71
N ILE A 45 -15.38 4.70 6.06
CA ILE A 45 -14.61 5.40 5.02
C ILE A 45 -13.29 5.93 5.60
N GLY A 46 -13.35 6.53 6.79
CA GLY A 46 -12.16 7.01 7.50
C GLY A 46 -11.16 5.88 7.77
N LEU A 47 -11.63 4.70 8.19
CA LEU A 47 -10.79 3.54 8.40
C LEU A 47 -10.13 3.05 7.10
N ILE A 48 -10.87 2.98 5.99
CA ILE A 48 -10.30 2.61 4.68
C ILE A 48 -9.21 3.60 4.29
N LEU A 49 -9.48 4.90 4.38
CA LEU A 49 -8.52 5.94 4.02
C LEU A 49 -7.25 5.87 4.89
N LYS A 50 -7.42 5.58 6.17
CA LYS A 50 -6.31 5.35 7.10
C LYS A 50 -5.48 4.12 6.73
N LEU A 51 -6.12 3.00 6.43
CA LEU A 51 -5.45 1.77 5.95
C LEU A 51 -4.74 1.97 4.61
N ALA A 52 -5.34 2.75 3.72
CA ALA A 52 -4.72 3.18 2.48
C ALA A 52 -3.45 4.01 2.76
N GLY A 53 -3.48 4.90 3.76
CA GLY A 53 -2.30 5.62 4.22
C GLY A 53 -1.16 4.72 4.69
N PHE A 54 -1.47 3.62 5.39
CA PHE A 54 -0.46 2.66 5.85
C PHE A 54 0.18 1.86 4.71
N THR A 55 -0.61 1.44 3.73
CA THR A 55 -0.13 0.57 2.63
C THR A 55 0.45 1.35 1.46
N TYR A 56 -0.13 2.50 1.12
CA TYR A 56 0.36 3.37 0.06
C TYR A 56 1.48 4.30 0.50
N GLY A 57 1.66 4.53 1.81
CA GLY A 57 2.79 5.30 2.35
C GLY A 57 4.15 4.78 1.85
N PRO A 58 4.50 3.49 2.05
CA PRO A 58 5.76 2.94 1.56
C PRO A 58 5.91 2.98 0.05
N LEU A 59 4.82 2.75 -0.69
CA LEU A 59 4.83 2.87 -2.15
C LEU A 59 5.14 4.30 -2.58
N LEU A 60 4.53 5.30 -1.95
CA LEU A 60 4.83 6.71 -2.19
C LEU A 60 6.30 7.02 -1.90
N GLY A 61 6.84 6.55 -0.78
CA GLY A 61 8.25 6.78 -0.42
C GLY A 61 9.24 6.14 -1.39
N LEU A 62 8.97 4.90 -1.82
CA LEU A 62 9.75 4.20 -2.86
C LEU A 62 9.73 4.96 -4.19
N PHE A 63 8.54 5.39 -4.62
CA PHE A 63 8.36 6.11 -5.88
C PHE A 63 9.03 7.47 -5.84
N ALA A 64 8.83 8.23 -4.77
CA ALA A 64 9.46 9.53 -4.56
C ALA A 64 10.99 9.39 -4.54
N PHE A 65 11.54 8.39 -3.86
CA PHE A 65 12.99 8.14 -3.85
C PHE A 65 13.53 7.84 -5.25
N GLY A 66 12.83 7.02 -6.04
CA GLY A 66 13.22 6.70 -7.41
C GLY A 66 13.12 7.88 -8.39
N ILE A 67 12.16 8.79 -8.20
CA ILE A 67 11.99 9.98 -9.05
C ILE A 67 13.00 11.07 -8.67
N PHE A 68 13.14 11.36 -7.37
CA PHE A 68 13.94 12.50 -6.91
C PHE A 68 15.42 12.18 -6.70
N THR A 69 15.81 10.90 -6.67
CA THR A 69 17.21 10.51 -6.43
C THR A 69 17.71 9.52 -7.48
N LYS A 70 19.02 9.54 -7.74
CA LYS A 70 19.71 8.59 -8.63
C LYS A 70 20.48 7.51 -7.85
N TYR A 71 20.35 7.47 -6.52
CA TYR A 71 21.12 6.58 -5.68
C TYR A 71 20.62 5.14 -5.80
N LYS A 72 21.56 4.19 -5.92
CA LYS A 72 21.21 2.77 -5.83
C LYS A 72 21.08 2.38 -4.36
N VAL A 73 20.05 1.62 -4.02
CA VAL A 73 19.84 1.09 -2.67
C VAL A 73 20.28 -0.37 -2.58
N LYS A 74 20.38 -0.89 -1.35
CA LYS A 74 20.55 -2.32 -1.11
C LYS A 74 19.18 -2.99 -1.20
N ASP A 75 18.87 -3.60 -2.34
CA ASP A 75 17.56 -4.21 -2.63
C ASP A 75 17.09 -5.19 -1.55
N HIS A 76 18.00 -5.95 -0.94
CA HIS A 76 17.68 -6.87 0.15
C HIS A 76 17.12 -6.17 1.40
N LEU A 77 17.49 -4.91 1.65
CA LEU A 77 17.05 -4.14 2.82
C LEU A 77 15.73 -3.38 2.59
N VAL A 78 15.29 -3.24 1.34
CA VAL A 78 14.09 -2.48 0.96
C VAL A 78 12.81 -3.04 1.63
N PRO A 79 12.54 -4.36 1.61
CA PRO A 79 11.34 -4.91 2.25
C PRO A 79 11.27 -4.61 3.75
N TYR A 80 12.41 -4.61 4.44
CA TYR A 80 12.47 -4.30 5.86
C TYR A 80 12.06 -2.85 6.14
N ILE A 81 12.52 -1.90 5.32
CA ILE A 81 12.13 -0.48 5.44
C ILE A 81 10.62 -0.32 5.21
N CYS A 82 10.07 -1.01 4.20
CA CYS A 82 8.64 -0.96 3.90
C CYS A 82 7.75 -1.54 5.00
N ILE A 83 8.30 -2.33 5.93
CA ILE A 83 7.58 -2.82 7.12
C ILE A 83 7.82 -1.90 8.32
N ILE A 84 9.05 -1.41 8.48
CA ILE A 84 9.44 -0.52 9.58
C ILE A 84 8.71 0.83 9.47
N ALA A 85 8.57 1.39 8.27
CA ALA A 85 7.93 2.70 8.08
C ALA A 85 6.45 2.73 8.50
N PRO A 86 5.57 1.79 8.07
CA PRO A 86 4.21 1.68 8.59
C PRO A 86 4.16 1.43 10.10
N THR A 87 5.10 0.65 10.63
CA THR A 87 5.18 0.36 12.06
C THR A 87 5.49 1.61 12.87
N LEU A 88 6.46 2.42 12.41
CA LEU A 88 6.78 3.72 13.02
C LEU A 88 5.61 4.71 12.89
N SER A 89 4.98 4.78 11.72
CA SER A 89 3.79 5.60 11.52
C SER A 89 2.63 5.17 12.42
N PHE A 90 2.44 3.87 12.66
CA PHE A 90 1.42 3.35 13.58
C PHE A 90 1.72 3.75 15.02
N LEU A 91 3.00 3.73 15.41
CA LEU A 91 3.41 4.16 16.73
C LEU A 91 3.12 5.66 16.93
N ILE A 92 3.41 6.49 15.93
CA ILE A 92 3.09 7.93 15.97
C ILE A 92 1.59 8.16 16.02
N ASP A 93 0.81 7.44 15.22
CA ASP A 93 -0.65 7.49 15.27
C ASP A 93 -1.20 7.07 16.64
N LYS A 94 -0.55 6.15 17.36
CA LYS A 94 -0.96 5.77 18.71
C LYS A 94 -0.64 6.84 19.76
N TYR A 95 0.52 7.48 19.67
CA TYR A 95 0.98 8.50 20.63
C TYR A 95 0.67 9.94 20.20
N GLN A 96 -0.09 10.13 19.12
CA GLN A 96 -0.35 11.46 18.55
C GLN A 96 -1.05 12.41 19.55
N SER A 97 -1.90 11.89 20.42
CA SER A 97 -2.60 12.69 21.43
C SER A 97 -1.66 13.29 22.48
N ASP A 98 -0.55 12.61 22.77
CA ASP A 98 0.47 13.11 23.72
C ASP A 98 1.45 14.08 23.03
N ILE A 99 1.69 13.89 21.73
CA ILE A 99 2.70 14.65 20.96
C ILE A 99 2.11 15.91 20.31
N PHE A 100 0.87 15.83 19.82
CA PHE A 100 0.20 16.88 19.04
C PHE A 100 -1.08 17.43 19.68
N GLY A 101 -1.45 16.97 20.88
CA GLY A 101 -2.60 17.45 21.62
C GLY A 101 -3.93 17.14 20.91
N GLU A 102 -4.63 18.16 20.44
CA GLU A 102 -5.93 18.01 19.77
C GLU A 102 -5.85 17.63 18.28
N PHE A 103 -4.66 17.69 17.67
CA PHE A 103 -4.51 17.39 16.25
C PHE A 103 -4.57 15.87 15.99
N LYS A 104 -5.49 15.46 15.13
CA LYS A 104 -5.65 14.06 14.71
C LYS A 104 -5.06 13.86 13.31
N ILE A 105 -3.98 13.10 13.25
CA ILE A 105 -3.36 12.57 12.04
C ILE A 105 -4.31 11.52 11.43
N GLY A 106 -4.90 11.87 10.29
CA GLY A 106 -5.77 10.98 9.51
C GLY A 106 -5.10 10.60 8.20
N LEU A 107 -5.23 11.48 7.21
CA LEU A 107 -4.67 11.29 5.86
C LEU A 107 -3.18 11.64 5.79
N GLU A 108 -2.72 12.52 6.67
CA GLU A 108 -1.34 12.99 6.78
C GLU A 108 -0.38 11.82 7.09
N LEU A 109 -0.92 10.75 7.70
CA LEU A 109 -0.21 9.50 7.96
C LEU A 109 0.43 8.91 6.70
N LEU A 110 -0.21 9.08 5.54
CA LEU A 110 0.31 8.66 4.24
C LEU A 110 1.63 9.36 3.91
N ILE A 111 1.68 10.67 4.12
CA ILE A 111 2.88 11.49 3.86
C ILE A 111 3.97 11.16 4.87
N ILE A 112 3.62 11.04 6.15
CA ILE A 112 4.56 10.69 7.22
C ILE A 112 5.21 9.32 6.95
N ASN A 113 4.41 8.32 6.58
CA ASN A 113 4.89 6.98 6.24
C ASN A 113 5.76 6.99 4.97
N GLY A 114 5.35 7.75 3.95
CA GLY A 114 6.17 7.98 2.76
C GLY A 114 7.52 8.62 3.07
N LEU A 115 7.56 9.59 3.97
CA LEU A 115 8.80 10.23 4.43
C LEU A 115 9.70 9.25 5.19
N PHE A 116 9.17 8.45 6.10
CA PHE A 116 9.97 7.42 6.79
C PHE A 116 10.55 6.40 5.82
N THR A 117 9.77 6.00 4.82
CA THR A 117 10.26 5.10 3.78
C THR A 117 11.36 5.76 2.96
N PHE A 118 11.18 7.02 2.54
CA PHE A 118 12.20 7.78 1.81
C PHE A 118 13.51 7.92 2.59
N ILE A 119 13.42 8.29 3.88
CA ILE A 119 14.58 8.44 4.76
C ILE A 119 15.26 7.08 4.98
N GLY A 120 14.49 6.02 5.22
CA GLY A 120 15.02 4.67 5.36
C GLY A 120 15.80 4.23 4.11
N LEU A 121 15.26 4.49 2.92
CA LEU A 121 15.93 4.21 1.64
C LEU A 121 17.21 5.03 1.48
N TRP A 122 17.19 6.31 1.89
CA TRP A 122 18.38 7.16 1.87
C TRP A 122 19.49 6.62 2.77
N LEU A 123 19.15 6.09 3.95
CA LEU A 123 20.13 5.53 4.89
C LEU A 123 20.79 4.25 4.37
N ILE A 124 20.06 3.42 3.60
CA ILE A 124 20.59 2.17 3.03
C ILE A 124 21.21 2.33 1.64
N ARG A 125 21.38 3.57 1.15
CA ARG A 125 21.96 3.83 -0.16
C ARG A 125 23.37 3.22 -0.25
N LYS A 126 23.68 2.64 -1.40
CA LYS A 126 25.04 2.25 -1.76
C LYS A 126 25.81 3.54 -2.09
N LYS A 127 27.02 3.66 -1.55
CA LYS A 127 27.97 4.70 -1.96
C LYS A 127 28.35 4.49 -3.42
#